data_AF-A0A151R6H2-F1
#
_entry.id   AF-A0A151R6H2-F1
#
_cell.length_a   1.000
_cell.length_b   1.000
_cell.length_c   1.000
_cell.angle_alpha   90.00
_cell.angle_beta   90.00
_cell.angle_gamma   90.00
#
_symmetry.space_group_name_H-M   'P 1'
#
loop_
_entity.id
_entity.type
_entity.pdbx_description
1 polymer ?
#
loop_
_entity_poly.entity_id
_entity_poly.type
_entity_poly.pdbx_seq_one_letter_code
_entity_poly.pdbx_strand_id
1 'polypeptide(L)'
;MHYLCKILADKLPEVLDFSKDLANLPLAAKIQLTLLAEEKQAISKGLEKLEHEQSTSENDGLVSETFCKKLKEYLYSAKAEVSSLSSLYSIMGRNVEALIIYFGEDPCRCPFEQVVTTMLNFTGMFNKAHKENYQQLELEKKKTEEIVK
;
A
#
# COMPACT_ATOMS: atom_id res chain seq x y z
N MET A 1 -21.53 -3.33 14.96
CA MET A 1 -21.10 -2.06 14.33
C MET A 1 -22.07 -0.92 14.55
N HIS A 2 -23.37 -1.04 14.23
CA HIS A 2 -24.35 0.06 14.39
C HIS A 2 -24.33 0.72 15.77
N TYR A 3 -24.27 -0.08 16.85
CA TYR A 3 -24.20 0.45 18.21
C TYR A 3 -22.95 1.31 18.43
N LEU A 4 -21.77 0.83 18.01
CA LEU A 4 -20.53 1.61 18.08
C LEU A 4 -20.67 2.94 17.33
N CYS A 5 -21.17 2.92 16.09
CA CYS A 5 -21.37 4.13 15.29
C CYS A 5 -22.38 5.10 15.94
N LYS A 6 -23.41 4.61 16.65
CA LYS A 6 -24.34 5.47 17.42
C LYS A 6 -23.65 6.13 18.60
N ILE A 7 -22.87 5.37 19.37
CA ILE A 7 -22.13 5.89 20.52
C ILE A 7 -21.11 6.93 20.07
N LEU A 8 -20.36 6.67 19.00
CA LEU A 8 -19.41 7.63 18.46
C LEU A 8 -20.11 8.88 17.91
N ALA A 9 -21.25 8.75 17.24
CA ALA A 9 -22.01 9.92 16.79
C ALA A 9 -22.48 10.83 17.95
N ASP A 10 -22.79 10.24 19.11
CA ASP A 10 -23.22 10.99 20.30
C ASP A 10 -22.02 11.55 21.10
N LYS A 11 -20.93 10.80 21.20
CA LYS A 11 -19.82 11.11 22.12
C LYS A 11 -18.58 11.70 21.46
N LEU A 12 -18.26 11.29 20.23
CA LEU A 12 -17.07 11.70 19.47
C LEU A 12 -17.40 11.76 17.96
N PRO A 13 -18.24 12.70 17.52
CA PRO A 13 -18.65 12.78 16.11
C PRO A 13 -17.46 13.05 15.16
N GLU A 14 -16.38 13.66 15.64
CA GLU A 14 -15.17 13.98 14.88
C GLU A 14 -14.41 12.75 14.37
N VAL A 15 -14.64 11.56 14.93
CA VAL A 15 -13.99 10.33 14.45
C VAL A 15 -14.83 9.59 13.40
N LEU A 16 -16.05 10.04 13.10
CA LEU A 16 -16.94 9.32 12.18
C LEU A 16 -16.43 9.29 10.74
N ASP A 17 -15.61 10.26 10.34
CA ASP A 17 -15.05 10.36 8.99
C ASP A 17 -13.57 9.96 8.89
N PHE A 18 -13.03 9.24 9.89
CA PHE A 18 -11.65 8.72 9.90
C PHE A 18 -11.27 7.98 8.60
N SER A 19 -12.26 7.38 7.92
CA SER A 19 -12.04 6.69 6.65
C SER A 19 -11.48 7.58 5.54
N LYS A 20 -11.65 8.91 5.64
CA LYS A 20 -11.05 9.88 4.72
C LYS A 20 -9.54 9.95 4.85
N ASP A 21 -9.01 9.79 6.06
CA ASP A 21 -7.56 9.76 6.31
C ASP A 21 -6.91 8.46 5.78
N LEU A 22 -7.74 7.45 5.48
CA LEU A 22 -7.35 6.15 4.94
C LEU A 22 -7.67 6.01 3.44
N ALA A 23 -7.69 7.10 2.68
CA ALA A 23 -8.06 7.11 1.25
C ALA A 23 -7.27 6.11 0.38
N ASN A 24 -6.02 5.82 0.74
CA ASN A 24 -5.16 4.86 0.01
C ASN A 24 -5.35 3.40 0.44
N LEU A 25 -6.12 3.12 1.50
CA LEU A 25 -6.33 1.76 2.02
C LEU A 25 -6.88 0.78 0.97
N PRO A 26 -7.85 1.14 0.10
CA PRO A 26 -8.33 0.25 -0.95
C PRO A 26 -7.27 -0.10 -2.00
N LEU A 27 -6.29 0.78 -2.23
CA LEU A 27 -5.16 0.51 -3.13
C LEU A 27 -4.12 -0.36 -2.43
N ALA A 28 -3.82 -0.04 -1.16
CA ALA A 28 -2.90 -0.84 -0.34
C ALA A 28 -3.35 -2.29 -0.23
N ALA A 29 -4.65 -2.55 -0.06
CA ALA A 29 -5.22 -3.90 0.00
C ALA A 29 -5.09 -4.72 -1.30
N LYS A 30 -4.74 -4.09 -2.43
CA LYS A 30 -4.50 -4.78 -3.70
C LYS A 30 -3.03 -5.10 -3.94
N ILE A 31 -2.12 -4.57 -3.12
CA ILE A 31 -0.69 -4.82 -3.23
C ILE A 31 -0.42 -6.27 -2.84
N GLN A 32 0.45 -6.94 -3.61
CA GLN A 32 0.99 -8.25 -3.27
C GLN A 32 2.49 -8.10 -3.07
N LEU A 33 2.95 -8.15 -1.82
CA LEU A 33 4.35 -7.90 -1.47
C LEU A 33 5.29 -8.96 -2.07
N THR A 34 4.81 -10.19 -2.24
CA THR A 34 5.56 -11.26 -2.91
C THR A 34 5.87 -10.90 -4.37
N LEU A 35 4.85 -10.48 -5.15
CA LEU A 35 5.07 -10.06 -6.54
C LEU A 35 6.00 -8.85 -6.60
N LEU A 36 5.85 -7.89 -5.68
CA LEU A 36 6.73 -6.73 -5.62
C LEU A 36 8.18 -7.11 -5.30
N ALA A 37 8.40 -8.13 -4.47
CA ALA A 37 9.72 -8.68 -4.19
C ALA A 37 10.35 -9.33 -5.43
N GLU A 38 9.55 -10.11 -6.16
CA GLU A 38 9.95 -10.79 -7.40
C GLU A 38 10.34 -9.77 -8.48
N GLU A 39 9.53 -8.74 -8.71
CA GLU A 39 9.80 -7.67 -9.67
C GLU A 39 11.09 -6.90 -9.32
N LYS A 40 11.27 -6.52 -8.04
CA LYS A 40 12.53 -5.90 -7.59
C LYS A 40 13.73 -6.81 -7.86
N GLN A 41 13.60 -8.10 -7.57
CA GLN A 41 14.68 -9.06 -7.78
C GLN A 41 15.00 -9.21 -9.28
N ALA A 42 13.98 -9.25 -10.14
CA ALA A 42 14.13 -9.34 -11.58
C ALA A 42 14.89 -8.13 -12.14
N ILE A 43 14.55 -6.91 -11.69
CA ILE A 43 15.26 -5.68 -12.05
C ILE A 43 16.73 -5.74 -11.62
N SER A 44 16.98 -6.17 -10.37
CA SER A 44 18.34 -6.27 -9.82
C SER A 44 19.20 -7.26 -10.62
N LYS A 45 18.66 -8.45 -10.92
CA LYS A 45 19.32 -9.45 -11.78
C LYS A 45 19.55 -8.96 -13.20
N GLY A 46 18.62 -8.16 -13.74
CA GLY A 46 18.76 -7.53 -15.05
C GLY A 46 19.97 -6.60 -15.08
N LEU A 47 20.15 -5.80 -14.03
CA LEU A 47 21.31 -4.91 -13.89
C LEU A 47 22.62 -5.70 -13.78
N GLU A 48 22.67 -6.74 -12.94
CA GLU A 48 23.86 -7.60 -12.78
C GLU A 48 24.30 -8.21 -14.12
N LYS A 49 23.35 -8.65 -14.95
CA LYS A 49 23.65 -9.16 -16.31
C LYS A 49 24.26 -8.09 -17.20
N LEU A 50 23.78 -6.85 -17.14
CA LEU A 50 24.33 -5.75 -17.92
C LEU A 50 25.74 -5.35 -17.44
N GLU A 51 26.01 -5.41 -16.14
CA GLU A 51 27.36 -5.20 -15.60
C GLU A 51 28.34 -6.31 -16.03
N HIS A 52 27.88 -7.55 -16.06
CA HIS A 52 28.65 -8.68 -16.56
C HIS A 52 28.94 -8.55 -18.07
N GLU A 53 27.92 -8.17 -18.86
CA GLU A 53 28.07 -7.91 -20.29
C GLU A 53 29.08 -6.78 -20.53
N GLN A 54 28.99 -5.68 -19.78
CA GLN A 54 29.96 -4.58 -19.88
C GLN A 54 31.40 -5.07 -19.70
N SER A 55 31.64 -5.91 -18.68
CA SER A 55 32.97 -6.45 -18.40
C SER A 55 33.47 -7.42 -19.47
N THR A 56 32.54 -8.10 -20.15
CA THR A 56 32.86 -9.08 -21.19
C THR A 56 33.14 -8.39 -22.52
N SER A 57 32.28 -7.45 -22.94
CA SER A 57 32.38 -6.77 -24.24
C SER A 57 33.60 -5.86 -24.37
N GLU A 58 34.21 -5.44 -23.26
CA GLU A 58 35.50 -4.71 -23.28
C GLU A 58 36.62 -5.53 -23.93
N ASN A 59 36.51 -6.87 -23.97
CA ASN A 59 37.50 -7.76 -24.59
C ASN A 59 37.28 -7.99 -26.09
N ASP A 60 36.16 -7.52 -26.67
CA ASP A 60 35.80 -7.78 -28.07
C ASP A 60 36.54 -6.85 -29.07
N GLY A 61 37.28 -5.85 -28.57
CA GLY A 61 38.04 -4.92 -29.38
C GLY A 61 37.19 -3.85 -30.07
N LEU A 62 37.63 -3.33 -31.22
CA LEU A 62 37.02 -2.17 -31.88
C LEU A 62 35.55 -2.37 -32.31
N VAL A 63 35.12 -3.62 -32.48
CA VAL A 63 33.74 -3.92 -32.90
C VAL A 63 32.71 -3.58 -31.81
N SER A 64 33.10 -3.60 -30.52
CA SER A 64 32.22 -3.33 -29.38
C SER A 64 32.32 -1.90 -28.83
N GLU A 65 33.21 -1.04 -29.34
CA GLU A 65 33.50 0.28 -28.76
C GLU A 65 32.24 1.14 -28.58
N THR A 66 31.39 1.19 -29.61
CA THR A 66 30.14 1.97 -29.55
C THR A 66 29.16 1.38 -28.54
N PHE A 67 29.09 0.05 -28.44
CA PHE A 67 28.25 -0.65 -27.48
C PHE A 67 28.73 -0.38 -26.04
N CYS A 68 30.01 -0.57 -25.75
CA CYS A 68 30.60 -0.34 -24.43
C CYS A 68 30.37 1.09 -23.96
N LYS A 69 30.54 2.08 -24.84
CA LYS A 69 30.26 3.49 -24.52
C LYS A 69 28.79 3.70 -24.13
N LYS A 70 27.85 3.18 -24.92
CA LYS A 70 26.41 3.34 -24.67
C LYS A 70 25.94 2.58 -23.44
N LEU A 71 26.44 1.37 -23.23
CA LEU A 71 26.14 0.56 -22.06
C LEU A 71 26.64 1.23 -20.78
N LYS A 72 27.84 1.82 -20.79
CA LYS A 72 28.39 2.56 -19.65
C LYS A 72 27.57 3.80 -19.30
N GLU A 73 27.14 4.58 -20.31
CA GLU A 73 26.23 5.73 -20.13
C GLU A 73 24.91 5.28 -19.49
N TYR A 74 24.32 4.19 -19.98
CA TYR A 74 23.07 3.64 -19.43
C TYR A 74 23.24 3.12 -18.00
N LEU A 75 24.29 2.33 -17.73
CA LEU A 75 24.55 1.71 -16.44
C LEU A 75 24.73 2.74 -15.32
N TYR A 76 25.30 3.91 -15.62
CA TYR A 76 25.41 4.99 -14.64
C TYR A 76 24.04 5.37 -14.06
N SER A 77 23.05 5.64 -14.93
CA SER A 77 21.69 6.00 -14.52
C SER A 77 20.95 4.80 -13.92
N ALA A 78 21.05 3.62 -14.54
CA ALA A 78 20.34 2.44 -14.08
C ALA A 78 20.75 2.01 -12.66
N LYS A 79 22.05 2.10 -12.31
CA LYS A 79 22.55 1.81 -10.96
C LYS A 79 21.96 2.74 -9.90
N ALA A 80 21.82 4.03 -10.24
CA ALA A 80 21.22 5.00 -9.33
C ALA A 80 19.75 4.69 -9.06
N GLU A 81 18.98 4.37 -10.10
CA GLU A 81 17.57 3.99 -9.99
C GLU A 81 17.38 2.68 -9.20
N VAL A 82 18.18 1.64 -9.45
CA VAL A 82 18.11 0.37 -8.72
C VAL A 82 18.50 0.54 -7.25
N SER A 83 19.45 1.43 -6.95
CA SER A 83 19.79 1.80 -5.56
C SER A 83 18.64 2.53 -4.87
N SER A 84 17.99 3.46 -5.56
CA SER A 84 16.81 4.17 -5.08
C SER A 84 15.65 3.21 -4.79
N LEU A 85 15.34 2.31 -5.74
CA LEU A 85 14.34 1.25 -5.59
C LEU A 85 14.64 0.35 -4.38
N SER A 86 15.91 -0.01 -4.18
CA SER A 86 16.32 -0.84 -3.04
C SER A 86 16.12 -0.14 -1.70
N SER A 87 16.41 1.16 -1.64
CA SER A 87 16.16 1.99 -0.45
C SER A 87 14.67 2.10 -0.15
N LEU A 88 13.84 2.40 -1.15
CA LEU A 88 12.39 2.49 -1.03
C LEU A 88 11.79 1.17 -0.53
N TYR A 89 12.22 0.04 -1.10
CA TYR A 89 11.75 -1.28 -0.68
C TYR A 89 12.14 -1.59 0.77
N SER A 90 13.34 -1.17 1.21
CA SER A 90 13.78 -1.33 2.60
C SER A 90 12.93 -0.49 3.57
N ILE A 91 12.61 0.76 3.21
CA ILE A 91 11.72 1.63 4.00
C ILE A 91 10.32 1.02 4.08
N MET A 92 9.78 0.57 2.95
CA MET A 92 8.48 -0.11 2.89
C MET A 92 8.45 -1.33 3.82
N GLY A 93 9.48 -2.19 3.78
CA GLY A 93 9.57 -3.36 4.65
C GLY A 93 9.47 -3.01 6.14
N ARG A 94 10.22 -1.98 6.59
CA ARG A 94 10.15 -1.51 7.98
C ARG A 94 8.78 -0.95 8.34
N ASN A 95 8.15 -0.20 7.44
CA ASN A 95 6.82 0.38 7.68
C ASN A 95 5.74 -0.71 7.74
N VAL A 96 5.84 -1.74 6.91
CA VAL A 96 4.96 -2.91 6.93
C VAL A 96 5.08 -3.64 8.26
N GLU A 97 6.30 -3.94 8.69
CA GLU A 97 6.55 -4.60 9.98
C GLU A 97 6.02 -3.77 11.15
N ALA A 98 6.30 -2.47 11.17
CA ALA A 98 5.81 -1.56 12.21
C ALA A 98 4.27 -1.49 12.24
N LEU A 99 3.60 -1.51 11.09
CA LEU A 99 2.14 -1.53 11.00
C LEU A 99 1.56 -2.82 11.60
N ILE A 100 2.14 -3.97 11.27
CA ILE A 100 1.68 -5.27 11.79
C ILE A 100 1.83 -5.29 13.32
N ILE A 101 2.99 -4.86 13.83
CA ILE A 101 3.26 -4.77 15.27
C ILE A 101 2.32 -3.78 15.97
N TYR A 102 2.03 -2.63 15.34
CA TYR A 102 1.14 -1.61 15.90
C TYR A 102 -0.27 -2.17 16.18
N PHE A 103 -0.76 -3.08 15.32
CA PHE A 103 -2.04 -3.76 15.53
C PHE A 103 -1.96 -4.98 16.46
N GLY A 104 -0.79 -5.23 17.08
CA GLY A 104 -0.58 -6.33 18.02
C GLY A 104 -0.44 -7.70 17.36
N GLU A 105 -0.19 -7.73 16.04
CA GLU A 105 0.01 -8.96 15.27
C GLU A 105 1.49 -9.34 15.23
N ASP A 106 1.77 -10.63 14.97
CA ASP A 106 3.12 -11.15 14.79
C ASP A 106 3.52 -11.08 13.30
N PRO A 107 4.55 -10.31 12.90
CA PRO A 107 5.01 -10.21 11.51
C PRO A 107 5.42 -11.55 10.87
N CYS A 108 5.79 -12.55 11.67
CA CYS A 108 6.13 -13.88 11.16
C CYS A 108 4.89 -14.73 10.84
N ARG A 109 3.71 -14.34 11.32
CA ARG A 109 2.48 -15.14 11.25
C ARG A 109 1.31 -14.42 10.58
N CYS A 110 1.35 -13.09 10.53
CA CYS A 110 0.32 -12.25 9.95
C CYS A 110 0.89 -11.46 8.76
N PRO A 111 0.51 -11.78 7.51
CA PRO A 111 0.97 -11.05 6.34
C PRO A 111 0.35 -9.66 6.27
N PHE A 112 1.07 -8.72 5.66
CA PHE A 112 0.61 -7.36 5.41
C PHE A 112 -0.79 -7.32 4.79
N GLU A 113 -1.01 -8.14 3.76
CA GLU A 113 -2.25 -8.22 2.99
C GLU A 113 -3.45 -8.55 3.89
N GLN A 114 -3.25 -9.37 4.92
CA GLN A 114 -4.29 -9.70 5.88
C GLN A 114 -4.63 -8.50 6.77
N VAL A 115 -3.62 -7.78 7.26
CA VAL A 115 -3.82 -6.57 8.08
C VAL A 115 -4.60 -5.51 7.30
N VAL A 116 -4.15 -5.17 6.09
CA VAL A 116 -4.82 -4.13 5.28
C VAL A 116 -6.21 -4.55 4.81
N THR A 117 -6.42 -5.84 4.49
CA THR A 117 -7.74 -6.37 4.18
C THR A 117 -8.69 -6.26 5.37
N THR A 118 -8.21 -6.57 6.57
CA THR A 118 -8.99 -6.46 7.80
C THR A 118 -9.39 -5.01 8.06
N MET A 119 -8.45 -4.07 7.93
CA MET A 119 -8.72 -2.64 8.06
C MET A 119 -9.73 -2.15 7.01
N LEU A 120 -9.61 -2.60 5.76
CA LEU A 120 -10.51 -2.22 4.67
C LEU A 120 -11.93 -2.72 4.95
N ASN A 121 -12.06 -3.98 5.37
CA ASN A 121 -13.35 -4.57 5.73
C ASN A 121 -13.99 -3.83 6.91
N PHE A 122 -13.22 -3.53 7.96
CA PHE A 122 -13.68 -2.74 9.10
C PHE A 122 -14.20 -1.37 8.65
N THR A 123 -13.42 -0.64 7.85
CA THR A 123 -13.78 0.68 7.33
C THR A 123 -15.07 0.64 6.52
N GLY A 124 -15.23 -0.36 5.65
CA GLY A 124 -16.45 -0.58 4.87
C GLY A 124 -17.67 -0.88 5.75
N MET A 125 -17.52 -1.78 6.73
CA MET A 125 -18.59 -2.11 7.68
C MET A 125 -18.99 -0.92 8.55
N PHE A 126 -18.01 -0.13 9.01
CA PHE A 126 -18.23 1.06 9.80
C PHE A 126 -19.02 2.11 9.01
N ASN A 127 -18.55 2.47 7.81
CA ASN A 127 -19.19 3.47 6.97
C ASN A 127 -20.63 3.08 6.60
N LYS A 128 -20.85 1.79 6.30
CA LYS A 128 -22.18 1.25 6.04
C LYS A 128 -23.10 1.40 7.25
N ALA A 129 -22.65 0.95 8.43
CA ALA A 129 -23.44 1.03 9.66
C ALA A 129 -23.75 2.48 10.07
N HIS A 130 -22.79 3.39 9.89
CA HIS A 130 -22.99 4.82 10.15
C HIS A 130 -24.05 5.43 9.23
N LYS A 131 -23.97 5.13 7.92
CA LYS A 131 -24.98 5.57 6.94
C LYS A 131 -26.38 5.04 7.27
N GLU A 132 -26.48 3.75 7.58
CA GLU A 132 -27.76 3.12 7.93
C GLU A 132 -28.37 3.71 9.21
N ASN A 133 -27.55 4.02 10.22
CA ASN A 133 -28.02 4.73 11.42
C ASN A 133 -28.59 6.10 11.09
N TYR A 134 -27.93 6.87 10.22
CA TYR A 134 -28.39 8.19 9.80
C TYR A 134 -29.75 8.10 9.08
N GLN A 135 -29.89 7.15 8.15
CA GLN A 135 -31.15 6.89 7.44
C GLN A 135 -32.29 6.48 8.38
N GLN A 136 -32.01 5.61 9.36
CA GLN A 136 -32.98 5.20 10.39
C GLN A 136 -33.48 6.42 11.19
N LEU A 137 -32.57 7.29 11.64
CA LEU A 137 -32.91 8.50 12.39
C LEU A 137 -33.77 9.47 11.57
N GLU A 138 -33.47 9.65 10.28
CA GLU A 138 -34.30 10.50 9.40
C GLU A 138 -35.71 9.93 9.21
N LEU A 139 -35.85 8.61 9.08
CA LEU A 139 -37.15 7.95 8.96
C LEU A 139 -37.97 8.06 10.25
N GLU A 140 -37.34 7.92 11.40
CA GLU A 140 -37.99 8.05 12.71
C GLU A 140 -38.50 9.48 12.93
N LYS A 141 -37.71 10.51 12.60
CA LYS A 141 -38.12 11.92 12.68
C LYS A 141 -39.36 12.22 11.82
N LYS A 142 -39.36 11.76 10.57
CA LYS A 142 -40.50 11.94 9.65
C LYS A 142 -41.79 11.31 10.18
N LYS A 143 -41.70 10.09 10.74
CA LYS A 143 -42.85 9.41 11.35
C LYS A 143 -43.37 10.17 12.57
N THR A 144 -42.49 10.71 13.41
CA THR A 144 -42.91 11.51 14.56
C THR A 144 -43.59 12.81 14.13
N GLU A 145 -43.08 13.47 13.09
CA GLU A 145 -43.69 14.69 12.51
C GLU A 145 -45.07 14.43 11.88
N GLU A 146 -45.28 13.25 11.26
CA GLU A 146 -46.57 12.83 10.72
C GLU A 146 -47.60 12.48 11.81
N ILE A 147 -47.17 11.95 12.96
CA ILE A 147 -48.04 11.60 14.09
C ILE A 147 -48.47 12.83 14.90
N VAL A 148 -47.67 13.89 14.89
CA VAL A 148 -47.92 15.14 15.66
C VAL A 148 -48.74 16.17 14.85
N LYS A 149 -49.01 15.90 13.57
CA LYS A 149 -49.87 16.70 12.69
C LYS A 149 -51.32 16.24 12.73
#